data_AF-A0A2H0EMT1-F1
#
_entry.id   AF-A0A2H0EMT1-F1
#
_cell.length_a   1.000
_cell.length_b   1.000
_cell.length_c   1.000
_cell.angle_alpha   90.00
_cell.angle_beta   90.00
_cell.angle_gamma   90.00
#
_symmetry.space_group_name_H-M   'P 1'
#
loop_
_entity.id
_entity.type
_entity.pdbx_description
1 polymer ?
#
loop_
_entity_poly.entity_id
_entity_poly.type
_entity_poly.pdbx_seq_one_letter_code
_entity_poly.pdbx_strand_id
1 'polypeptide(L)'
;MKTTLKTAIIAAALALAGAAQASGEKLVTVVTSAEPQTQLMAMVLTMQAVQKGAATRILLCGPAGDLGLADAPAAATAPQPPRGMSPQGLMQAIMKAGATVEVCAIYL
;
A
#
# COMPACT_ATOMS: atom_id res chain seq x y z
N MET A 1 32.12 41.10 -0.62
CA MET A 1 32.09 39.99 -1.61
C MET A 1 32.32 38.61 -1.00
N LYS A 2 33.26 38.44 -0.05
CA LYS A 2 33.51 37.12 0.59
C LYS A 2 32.37 36.63 1.50
N THR A 3 31.59 37.54 2.07
CA THR A 3 30.46 37.22 2.96
C THR A 3 29.22 36.77 2.20
N THR A 4 28.95 37.35 1.03
CA THR A 4 27.82 36.96 0.16
C THR A 4 28.01 35.57 -0.45
N LEU A 5 29.26 35.15 -0.71
CA LEU A 5 29.56 33.81 -1.23
C LEU A 5 29.28 32.71 -0.19
N LYS A 6 29.48 32.99 1.11
CA LYS A 6 29.22 32.02 2.19
C LYS A 6 27.73 31.75 2.38
N THR A 7 26.89 32.77 2.25
CA THR A 7 25.43 32.63 2.41
C THR A 7 24.79 31.83 1.28
N ALA A 8 25.32 31.97 0.06
CA ALA A 8 24.85 31.20 -1.10
C ALA A 8 25.13 29.69 -0.97
N ILE A 9 26.27 29.33 -0.37
CA ILE A 9 26.66 27.92 -0.16
C ILE A 9 25.74 27.24 0.86
N ILE A 10 25.35 27.93 1.93
CA ILE A 10 24.45 27.39 2.95
C ILE A 10 23.05 27.15 2.35
N ALA A 11 22.51 28.11 1.60
CA ALA A 11 21.20 27.97 0.96
C ALA A 11 21.14 26.80 -0.05
N ALA A 12 22.23 26.56 -0.80
CA ALA A 12 22.33 25.42 -1.71
C ALA A 12 22.39 24.07 -0.97
N ALA A 13 23.03 24.01 0.20
CA ALA A 13 23.10 22.79 1.00
C ALA A 13 21.74 22.36 1.58
N LEU A 14 20.88 23.31 1.99
CA LEU A 14 19.52 23.00 2.44
C LEU A 14 18.60 22.54 1.29
N ALA A 15 18.81 23.03 0.07
CA ALA A 15 18.06 22.59 -1.09
C ALA A 15 18.37 21.13 -1.50
N LEU A 16 19.62 20.68 -1.31
CA LEU A 16 20.00 19.28 -1.57
C LEU A 16 19.54 18.33 -0.46
N ALA A 17 19.45 18.79 0.79
CA ALA A 17 18.95 17.95 1.89
C ALA A 17 17.46 17.57 1.73
N GLY A 18 16.66 18.42 1.08
CA GLY A 18 15.24 18.13 0.77
C GLY A 18 15.03 17.18 -0.40
N ALA A 19 16.03 17.00 -1.27
CA ALA A 19 15.97 16.11 -2.43
C ALA A 19 16.31 14.65 -2.10
N ALA A 20 16.75 14.36 -0.86
CA ALA A 20 16.76 13.01 -0.32
C ALA A 20 15.33 12.59 0.07
N GLN A 21 14.37 12.72 -0.84
CA GLN A 21 13.11 11.99 -0.74
C GLN A 21 13.47 10.52 -0.85
N ALA A 22 13.32 9.79 0.26
CA ALA A 22 13.49 8.36 0.35
C ALA A 22 12.72 7.68 -0.79
N SER A 23 13.43 7.43 -1.88
CA SER A 23 12.87 6.84 -3.08
C SER A 23 12.83 5.34 -2.80
N GLY A 24 11.62 4.79 -2.64
CA GLY A 24 11.42 3.34 -2.56
C GLY A 24 11.22 2.78 -1.16
N GLU A 25 10.36 3.39 -0.34
CA GLU A 25 9.81 2.67 0.81
C GLU A 25 9.09 1.42 0.32
N LYS A 26 9.47 0.26 0.86
CA LYS A 26 8.89 -1.04 0.51
C LYS A 26 7.97 -1.47 1.63
N LEU A 27 6.74 -1.84 1.28
CA LEU A 27 5.76 -2.33 2.25
C LEU A 27 5.27 -3.72 1.84
N VAL A 28 5.37 -4.66 2.78
CA VAL A 28 4.67 -5.95 2.67
C VAL A 28 3.49 -5.92 3.63
N THR A 29 2.28 -6.06 3.08
CA THR A 29 1.05 -6.21 3.85
C THR A 29 0.66 -7.68 3.88
N VAL A 30 0.81 -8.33 5.03
CA VAL A 30 0.34 -9.71 5.23
C VAL A 30 -1.07 -9.65 5.82
N VAL A 31 -2.03 -10.30 5.17
CA VAL A 31 -3.42 -10.35 5.62
C VAL A 31 -3.79 -11.78 5.92
N THR A 32 -4.28 -12.03 7.13
CA THR A 32 -4.67 -13.36 7.59
C THR A 32 -6.07 -13.43 8.19
N SER A 33 -6.69 -12.27 8.46
CA SER A 33 -7.99 -12.20 9.11
C SER A 33 -9.11 -12.76 8.24
N ALA A 34 -10.09 -13.41 8.87
CA ALA A 34 -11.35 -13.78 8.24
C ALA A 34 -12.36 -12.60 8.18
N GLU A 35 -12.15 -11.57 9.01
CA GLU A 35 -13.10 -10.46 9.17
C GLU A 35 -13.00 -9.46 7.99
N PRO A 36 -14.06 -9.27 7.19
CA PRO A 36 -14.03 -8.41 6.00
C PRO A 36 -13.64 -6.97 6.29
N GLN A 37 -14.05 -6.40 7.43
CA GLN A 37 -13.68 -5.04 7.79
C GLN A 37 -12.19 -4.90 8.07
N THR A 38 -11.57 -5.89 8.73
CA THR A 38 -10.12 -5.92 8.96
C THR A 38 -9.36 -6.08 7.64
N GLN A 39 -9.85 -6.92 6.74
CA GLN A 39 -9.30 -7.07 5.39
C GLN A 39 -9.35 -5.74 4.63
N LEU A 40 -10.50 -5.05 4.63
CA LEU A 40 -10.63 -3.75 3.99
C LEU A 40 -9.71 -2.70 4.63
N MET A 41 -9.60 -2.67 5.96
CA MET A 41 -8.67 -1.77 6.66
C MET A 41 -7.23 -1.97 6.17
N ALA A 42 -6.78 -3.21 6.05
CA ALA A 42 -5.46 -3.51 5.52
C ALA A 42 -5.30 -2.95 4.10
N MET A 43 -6.28 -3.16 3.22
CA MET A 43 -6.26 -2.62 1.86
C MET A 43 -6.24 -1.09 1.83
N VAL A 44 -6.99 -0.41 2.70
CA VAL A 44 -6.97 1.07 2.81
C VAL A 44 -5.58 1.57 3.16
N LEU A 45 -4.93 0.96 4.15
CA LEU A 45 -3.57 1.33 4.56
C LEU A 45 -2.54 1.05 3.45
N THR A 46 -2.64 -0.09 2.77
CA THR A 46 -1.76 -0.40 1.62
C THR A 46 -1.97 0.59 0.48
N MET A 47 -3.22 0.93 0.15
CA MET A 47 -3.52 1.92 -0.89
C MET A 47 -2.97 3.31 -0.53
N GLN A 48 -3.03 3.72 0.74
CA GLN A 48 -2.41 4.98 1.18
C GLN A 48 -0.89 4.95 1.00
N ALA A 49 -0.24 3.81 1.25
CA ALA A 49 1.19 3.65 0.99
C ALA A 49 1.51 3.73 -0.52
N VAL A 50 0.70 3.08 -1.37
CA VAL A 50 0.80 3.21 -2.84
C VAL A 50 0.68 4.66 -3.28
N GLN A 51 -0.30 5.41 -2.76
CA GLN A 51 -0.48 6.83 -3.07
C GLN A 51 0.69 7.71 -2.63
N LYS A 52 1.45 7.28 -1.62
CA LYS A 52 2.69 7.93 -1.17
C LYS A 52 3.93 7.48 -1.97
N GLY A 53 3.76 6.65 -2.99
CA GLY A 53 4.83 6.17 -3.86
C GLY A 53 5.60 4.95 -3.32
N ALA A 54 5.07 4.25 -2.30
CA ALA A 54 5.70 3.03 -1.80
C ALA A 54 5.56 1.87 -2.80
N ALA A 55 6.59 1.06 -2.93
CA ALA A 55 6.52 -0.21 -3.64
C ALA A 55 5.88 -1.26 -2.73
N THR A 56 4.63 -1.63 -3.01
CA THR A 56 3.85 -2.48 -2.11
C THR A 56 3.66 -3.90 -2.65
N ARG A 57 3.62 -4.85 -1.71
CA ARG A 57 3.29 -6.25 -1.92
C ARG A 57 2.26 -6.68 -0.89
N ILE A 58 1.25 -7.42 -1.32
CA ILE A 58 0.24 -8.01 -0.44
C ILE A 58 0.40 -9.52 -0.46
N LEU A 59 0.50 -10.13 0.72
CA LEU A 59 0.48 -11.59 0.89
C LEU A 59 -0.80 -11.99 1.63
N LEU A 60 -1.65 -12.75 0.93
CA LEU A 60 -2.92 -13.26 1.45
C LEU A 60 -2.69 -14.65 2.04
N CYS A 61 -2.82 -14.82 3.35
CA CYS A 61 -2.68 -16.12 4.02
C CYS A 61 -3.97 -16.53 4.72
N GLY A 62 -4.17 -17.82 4.94
CA GLY A 62 -5.33 -18.33 5.69
C GLY A 62 -6.65 -17.84 5.10
N PRO A 63 -7.66 -17.48 5.91
CA PRO A 63 -8.97 -17.04 5.43
C PRO A 63 -8.94 -15.84 4.45
N ALA A 64 -7.91 -14.99 4.51
CA ALA A 64 -7.80 -13.86 3.58
C ALA A 64 -7.41 -14.29 2.16
N GLY A 65 -6.98 -15.54 1.96
CA GLY A 65 -6.72 -16.11 0.64
C GLY A 65 -7.94 -16.07 -0.28
N ASP A 66 -9.16 -16.08 0.28
CA ASP A 66 -10.43 -15.95 -0.45
C ASP A 66 -10.51 -14.66 -1.29
N LEU A 67 -9.78 -13.61 -0.90
CA LEU A 67 -9.68 -12.37 -1.68
C LEU A 67 -9.03 -12.60 -3.06
N GLY A 68 -8.17 -13.60 -3.19
CA GLY A 68 -7.47 -13.93 -4.44
C GLY A 68 -8.27 -14.82 -5.39
N LEU A 69 -9.43 -15.33 -4.99
CA LEU A 69 -10.26 -16.20 -5.83
C LEU A 69 -10.96 -15.41 -6.94
N ALA A 70 -11.04 -16.01 -8.14
CA ALA A 70 -11.84 -15.47 -9.23
C ALA A 70 -13.33 -15.48 -8.90
N ASP A 71 -13.79 -16.56 -8.26
CA ASP A 71 -15.13 -16.67 -7.67
C ASP A 71 -15.01 -16.51 -6.15
N ALA A 72 -14.84 -15.26 -5.72
CA ALA A 72 -14.65 -14.94 -4.31
C ALA A 72 -15.98 -14.93 -3.54
N PRO A 73 -15.98 -15.35 -2.26
CA PRO A 73 -17.19 -15.36 -1.45
C PRO A 73 -17.75 -13.95 -1.26
N ALA A 74 -19.05 -13.85 -0.98
CA ALA A 74 -19.72 -12.57 -0.76
C ALA A 74 -19.02 -11.71 0.32
N ALA A 75 -18.42 -12.32 1.34
CA ALA A 75 -17.66 -11.60 2.37
C ALA A 75 -16.48 -10.79 1.80
N ALA A 76 -15.84 -11.26 0.72
CA ALA A 76 -14.73 -10.59 0.05
C ALA A 76 -15.18 -9.44 -0.86
N THR A 77 -16.39 -9.54 -1.44
CA THR A 77 -16.89 -8.65 -2.50
C THR A 77 -17.98 -7.70 -2.03
N ALA A 78 -18.61 -7.98 -0.89
CA ALA A 78 -19.66 -7.13 -0.32
C ALA A 78 -19.11 -5.77 0.15
N PRO A 79 -19.89 -4.70 -0.03
CA PRO A 79 -19.52 -3.37 0.44
C PRO A 79 -19.44 -3.34 1.97
N GLN A 80 -18.39 -2.71 2.49
CA GLN A 80 -18.20 -2.48 3.91
C GLN A 80 -18.36 -1.00 4.25
N PRO A 81 -18.88 -0.67 5.44
CA PRO A 81 -18.92 0.70 5.92
C PRO A 81 -17.50 1.27 6.12
N PRO A 82 -17.34 2.60 6.14
CA PRO A 82 -18.36 3.61 5.91
C PRO A 82 -18.52 4.00 4.42
N ARG A 83 -17.59 3.61 3.55
CA ARG A 83 -17.52 4.08 2.15
C ARG A 83 -18.10 3.11 1.11
N GLY A 84 -18.67 1.98 1.55
CA GLY A 84 -19.24 0.99 0.65
C GLY A 84 -18.23 0.31 -0.28
N MET A 85 -16.94 0.32 0.10
CA MET A 85 -15.90 -0.39 -0.64
C MET A 85 -15.85 -1.85 -0.18
N SER A 86 -15.48 -2.76 -1.06
CA SER A 86 -15.22 -4.15 -0.70
C SER A 86 -13.72 -4.42 -0.55
N PRO A 87 -13.32 -5.38 0.31
CA PRO A 87 -11.92 -5.80 0.43
C PRO A 87 -11.30 -6.18 -0.92
N GLN A 88 -11.94 -7.06 -1.68
CA GLN A 88 -11.43 -7.52 -2.97
C GLN A 88 -11.43 -6.39 -4.01
N GLY A 89 -12.47 -5.57 -4.04
CA GLY A 89 -12.55 -4.43 -4.97
C GLY A 89 -11.39 -3.46 -4.77
N LEU A 90 -11.04 -3.13 -3.53
CA LEU A 90 -9.90 -2.27 -3.23
C LEU A 90 -8.57 -2.97 -3.52
N MET A 91 -8.44 -4.27 -3.22
CA MET A 91 -7.27 -5.07 -3.58
C MET A 91 -6.98 -5.03 -5.09
N GLN A 92 -8.01 -5.22 -5.92
CA GLN A 92 -7.87 -5.12 -7.37
C GLN A 92 -7.46 -3.72 -7.83
N ALA A 93 -7.94 -2.66 -7.17
CA ALA A 93 -7.49 -1.30 -7.45
C ALA A 93 -6.01 -1.10 -7.08
N ILE A 94 -5.54 -1.71 -5.98
CA ILE A 94 -4.12 -1.70 -5.59
C ILE A 94 -3.26 -2.43 -6.63
N MET A 95 -3.72 -3.57 -7.15
CA MET A 95 -3.05 -4.28 -8.26
C MET A 95 -2.95 -3.41 -9.52
N LYS A 96 -4.04 -2.74 -9.90
CA LYS A 96 -4.06 -1.82 -11.06
C LYS A 96 -3.11 -0.64 -10.87
N ALA A 97 -2.82 -0.25 -9.63
CA ALA A 97 -1.84 0.77 -9.29
C ALA A 97 -0.37 0.24 -9.26
N GLY A 98 -0.14 -1.01 -9.65
CA GLY A 98 1.19 -1.60 -9.83
C GLY A 98 1.71 -2.42 -8.64
N ALA A 99 0.91 -2.60 -7.59
CA ALA A 99 1.28 -3.47 -6.48
C ALA A 99 1.20 -4.95 -6.87
N THR A 100 2.06 -5.77 -6.25
CA THR A 100 1.98 -7.23 -6.37
C THR A 100 1.03 -7.80 -5.32
N VAL A 101 0.14 -8.71 -5.70
CA VAL A 101 -0.72 -9.46 -4.78
C VAL A 101 -0.47 -10.94 -4.98
N GLU A 102 -0.15 -11.64 -3.91
CA GLU A 102 0.18 -13.05 -3.89
C GLU A 102 -0.71 -13.76 -2.87
N VAL A 103 -1.10 -15.00 -3.22
CA VAL A 103 -1.77 -15.91 -2.29
C VAL A 103 -0.70 -16.83 -1.70
N CYS A 104 -0.70 -16.96 -0.39
CA CYS A 104 0.22 -17.81 0.34
C CYS A 104 0.03 -19.26 -0.04
N ALA A 105 1.14 -19.98 -0.21
CA ALA A 105 1.15 -21.39 -0.61
C ALA A 105 0.37 -22.30 0.34
N ILE A 106 0.23 -21.96 1.63
CA ILE A 106 -0.48 -22.78 2.63
C ILE A 106 -2.01 -22.61 2.52
N TYR A 107 -2.51 -21.61 1.79
CA TYR A 107 -3.94 -21.48 1.51
C TYR A 107 -4.41 -22.41 0.38
N LEU A 108 -3.54 -22.66 -0.62
CA LEU A 108 -3.79 -23.55 -1.74
C LEU A 108 -3.62 -25.02 -1.36
#